data_AF-A0A3M5JCI4-F1
#
_entry.id   AF-A0A3M5JCI4-F1
#
_cell.length_a   1.000
_cell.length_b   1.000
_cell.length_c   1.000
_cell.angle_alpha   90.00
_cell.angle_beta   90.00
_cell.angle_gamma   90.00
#
_symmetry.space_group_name_H-M   'P 1'
#
loop_
_entity.id
_entity.type
_entity.pdbx_description
1 polymer ?
#
loop_
_entity_poly.entity_id
_entity_poly.type
_entity_poly.pdbx_seq_one_letter_code
_entity_poly.pdbx_strand_id
1 'polypeptide(L)' 'MRELLAAGLGIRSVARHAACSTTTVMKVRDELAQR' A
#
# COMPACT_ATOMS: atom_id res chain seq x y z
N MET A 1 2.51 1.74 -5.65
CA MET A 1 1.96 1.61 -4.27
C MET A 1 2.30 2.81 -3.40
N ARG A 2 3.57 3.21 -3.25
CA ARG A 2 3.97 4.34 -2.39
C ARG A 2 3.23 5.65 -2.71
N GLU A 3 3.19 6.04 -3.98
CA GLU A 3 2.51 7.26 -4.41
C GLU A 3 1.00 7.19 -4.18
N LEU A 4 0.38 6.02 -4.40
CA LEU A 4 -1.04 5.82 -4.13
C LEU A 4 -1.34 5.89 -2.63
N LEU A 5 -0.48 5.31 -1.79
CA LEU A 5 -0.60 5.42 -0.32
C LEU A 5 -0.37 6.86 0.15
N ALA A 6 0.60 7.57 -0.43
CA ALA A 6 0.86 8.99 -0.14
C ALA A 6 -0.30 9.90 -0.60
N ALA A 7 -1.00 9.53 -1.67
CA ALA A 7 -2.23 10.18 -2.13
C ALA A 7 -3.46 9.84 -1.27
N GLY A 8 -3.29 9.10 -0.17
CA GLY A 8 -4.38 8.75 0.75
C GLY A 8 -5.31 7.65 0.24
N LEU A 9 -4.93 6.89 -0.80
CA LEU A 9 -5.74 5.74 -1.24
C LEU A 9 -5.71 4.64 -0.18
N GLY A 10 -6.89 4.14 0.14
CA GLY A 10 -7.06 3.06 1.10
C GLY A 10 -6.38 1.75 0.67
N ILE A 11 -5.94 0.96 1.66
CA ILE A 11 -5.17 -0.29 1.49
C ILE A 11 -5.83 -1.26 0.50
N ARG A 12 -7.16 -1.42 0.54
CA ARG A 12 -7.90 -2.32 -0.36
C ARG A 12 -7.86 -1.87 -1.82
N SER A 13 -7.99 -0.57 -2.07
CA SER A 13 -7.94 0.00 -3.42
C SER A 13 -6.55 -0.20 -4.02
N VAL A 14 -5.50 0.12 -3.24
CA VAL A 14 -4.10 -0.08 -3.64
C VAL A 14 -3.80 -1.57 -3.90
N ALA A 15 -4.31 -2.46 -3.05
CA ALA A 15 -4.15 -3.91 -3.22
C ALA A 15 -4.81 -4.40 -4.52
N ARG A 16 -6.02 -3.92 -4.82
CA ARG A 16 -6.72 -4.28 -6.07
C ARG A 16 -6.00 -3.73 -7.30
N HIS A 17 -5.54 -2.48 -7.25
CA HIS A 17 -4.80 -1.84 -8.34
C HIS A 17 -3.49 -2.57 -8.65
N ALA A 18 -2.76 -2.98 -7.61
CA ALA A 18 -1.49 -3.67 -7.74
C ALA A 18 -1.62 -5.20 -7.84
N ALA A 19 -2.84 -5.73 -7.98
CA ALA A 19 -3.14 -7.17 -8.06
C ALA A 19 -2.46 -8.01 -6.95
N CYS A 20 -2.46 -7.51 -5.72
CA CYS A 20 -1.84 -8.17 -4.57
C CYS A 20 -2.79 -8.28 -3.36
N SER A 21 -2.36 -8.96 -2.30
CA SER A 21 -3.11 -8.99 -1.04
C SER A 21 -3.02 -7.65 -0.29
N THR A 22 -3.99 -7.41 0.59
CA THR A 22 -3.95 -6.26 1.52
C THR A 22 -2.77 -6.36 2.49
N THR A 23 -2.36 -7.57 2.86
CA THR A 23 -1.19 -7.81 3.73
C THR A 23 0.12 -7.39 3.07
N THR A 24 0.26 -7.55 1.74
CA THR A 24 1.43 -7.04 1.00
C THR A 24 1.49 -5.52 1.05
N VAL A 25 0.35 -4.84 0.85
CA VAL A 25 0.30 -3.37 0.94
C VAL A 25 0.62 -2.89 2.35
N MET A 26 0.15 -3.60 3.39
CA MET A 26 0.49 -3.29 4.78
C MET A 26 2.00 -3.40 5.04
N LYS A 27 2.64 -4.50 4.63
CA LYS A 27 4.10 -4.65 4.76
C LYS A 27 4.87 -3.52 4.08
N VAL A 28 4.51 -3.20 2.83
CA VAL A 28 5.14 -2.11 2.07
C VAL A 28 4.93 -0.76 2.76
N ARG A 29 3.75 -0.50 3.30
CA ARG A 29 3.47 0.72 4.07
C ARG A 29 4.35 0.79 5.33
N ASP A 30 4.49 -0.31 6.05
CA ASP A 30 5.26 -0.36 7.29
C ASP A 30 6.77 -0.23 6.99
N GLU A 31 7.28 -0.86 5.91
CA GLU A 31 8.64 -0.66 5.39
C GLU A 31 8.91 0.79 4.96
N LEU A 32 7.90 1.45 4.38
CA LEU A 32 7.97 2.87 4.01
C LEU A 32 7.93 3.81 5.21
N ALA A 33 7.32 3.41 6.33
CA ALA A 33 7.28 4.21 7.56
C ALA A 33 8.56 4.06 8.40
N GLN A 34 9.29 2.96 8.24
CA GLN A 34 10.58 2.71 8.90
C GLN A 34 11.78 3.33 8.16
N ARG A 35 11.56 3.96 7.00
CA ARG A 35 12.57 4.60 6.15
C ARG A 35 12.37 6.11 6.13
#